data_AF-A0A1Y6MKN7-F1
#
_entry.id   AF-A0A1Y6MKN7-F1
#
_cell.length_a   1.000
_cell.length_b   1.000
_cell.length_c   1.000
_cell.angle_alpha   90.00
_cell.angle_beta   90.00
_cell.angle_gamma   90.00
#
_symmetry.space_group_name_H-M   'P 1'
#
loop_
_entity.id
_entity.type
_entity.pdbx_description
1 polymer ?
#
loop_
_entity_poly.entity_id
_entity_poly.type
_entity_poly.pdbx_seq_one_letter_code
_entity_poly.pdbx_strand_id
1 'polypeptide(L)'
;MFLIMSAAYVDQDLKSEFGNIPPSLLPLGNRRLFQHQIAAAPKGKALYLSLPESYDLPDIDAKWLQQHKVTVLSIPDNISLGASLVIALNLIDKPIDANLEVLFGDTLISPLPTIEDSITVSQVEDCYNWSAVTNNKHHWIQNINNDLDHTKNNVVSGYFHFSQPRQLIRCITQSHWDFLEGLNRYNQQIGLTTVRTTNWLDFGHVNTYYRSKAKFTTQRAFNQLKISPEWCEKSSINDLKIQAEANWFEHLPPMMRNYTPQYMGHYEEQGIFSYRLEYLHHTALNELFVFANLPSVIWRQIINSSLSFLTTCQQYLQPIDQPAASLAQLFGEKTSQRLNDFCQDRDFSLTTTWCYNNQYHISLQQLVTDSQQYLPNPAAVATIMHGDFCFSNILYDFRTNRIKTIDPRGMTPDGTMTLFGDIRYDLAKLSHSILGLYDWIIAGYYHVDISDNRITFDIAGFEQHQENQQIFIELVNDKFNLSAVNLYAMQIQLFLSMLPLHADDPRRQDALMANAFRLHQLMVAQTL
;
A
#
# COMPACT_ATOMS: atom_id res chain seq x y z
N MET A 1 -25.95 -15.44 0.45
CA MET A 1 -24.51 -15.67 0.27
C MET A 1 -23.93 -14.44 -0.41
N PHE A 2 -22.67 -14.11 -0.15
CA PHE A 2 -21.95 -13.04 -0.83
C PHE A 2 -20.65 -13.62 -1.38
N LEU A 3 -20.50 -13.61 -2.70
CA LEU A 3 -19.37 -14.19 -3.43
C LEU A 3 -18.59 -13.07 -4.13
N ILE A 4 -17.33 -12.92 -3.78
CA ILE A 4 -16.37 -12.10 -4.51
C ILE A 4 -15.69 -13.00 -5.55
N MET A 5 -15.85 -12.66 -6.83
CA MET A 5 -15.27 -13.41 -7.94
C MET A 5 -13.91 -12.85 -8.34
N SER A 6 -12.82 -13.50 -7.89
CA SER A 6 -11.45 -13.08 -8.20
C SER A 6 -10.59 -14.25 -8.71
N ALA A 7 -11.22 -15.22 -9.39
CA ALA A 7 -10.56 -16.43 -9.90
C ALA A 7 -9.76 -16.25 -11.21
N ALA A 8 -9.53 -15.01 -11.64
CA ALA A 8 -8.67 -14.68 -12.78
C ALA A 8 -7.48 -13.83 -12.30
N TYR A 9 -6.45 -13.71 -13.14
CA TYR A 9 -5.37 -12.78 -12.94
C TYR A 9 -5.70 -11.42 -13.57
N VAL A 10 -5.07 -10.35 -13.06
CA VAL A 10 -5.18 -9.00 -13.64
C VAL A 10 -4.65 -8.95 -15.08
N ASP A 11 -5.06 -7.94 -15.83
CA ASP A 11 -4.62 -7.74 -17.22
C ASP A 11 -3.11 -7.50 -17.35
N GLN A 12 -2.61 -7.53 -18.59
CA GLN A 12 -1.17 -7.45 -18.86
C GLN A 12 -0.53 -6.14 -18.36
N ASP A 13 -1.28 -5.04 -18.40
CA ASP A 13 -0.78 -3.73 -17.97
C ASP A 13 -0.64 -3.70 -16.44
N LEU A 14 -1.67 -4.09 -15.69
CA LEU A 14 -1.61 -4.20 -14.24
C LEU A 14 -0.60 -5.27 -13.79
N LYS A 15 -0.49 -6.38 -14.52
CA LYS A 15 0.50 -7.43 -14.27
C LYS A 15 1.93 -6.92 -14.39
N SER A 16 2.19 -5.96 -15.25
CA SER A 16 3.52 -5.35 -15.40
C SER A 16 3.93 -4.50 -14.18
N GLU A 17 2.97 -3.94 -13.45
CA GLU A 17 3.20 -3.09 -12.28
C GLU A 17 3.10 -3.84 -10.95
N PHE A 18 2.16 -4.78 -10.83
CA PHE A 18 1.88 -5.50 -9.58
C PHE A 18 2.29 -6.97 -9.59
N GLY A 19 2.74 -7.48 -10.74
CA GLY A 19 3.01 -8.91 -10.91
C GLY A 19 1.74 -9.74 -11.11
N ASN A 20 1.91 -11.06 -11.12
CA ASN A 20 0.82 -11.99 -11.36
C ASN A 20 -0.03 -12.17 -10.09
N ILE A 21 -1.01 -11.28 -9.89
CA ILE A 21 -1.94 -11.31 -8.76
C ILE A 21 -3.41 -11.32 -9.21
N PRO A 22 -4.33 -11.90 -8.41
CA PRO A 22 -5.76 -11.78 -8.66
C PRO A 22 -6.30 -10.37 -8.36
N PRO A 23 -7.37 -9.90 -9.03
CA PRO A 23 -7.89 -8.55 -8.87
C PRO A 23 -8.22 -8.12 -7.43
N SER A 24 -8.85 -9.00 -6.64
CA SER A 24 -9.17 -8.71 -5.23
C SER A 24 -7.94 -8.53 -4.34
N LEU A 25 -6.74 -8.87 -4.83
CA LEU A 25 -5.48 -8.68 -4.12
C LEU A 25 -4.74 -7.40 -4.53
N LEU A 26 -5.26 -6.62 -5.48
CA LEU A 26 -4.70 -5.31 -5.80
C LEU A 26 -4.64 -4.41 -4.55
N PRO A 27 -3.58 -3.60 -4.39
CA PRO A 27 -3.46 -2.71 -3.25
C PRO A 27 -4.39 -1.50 -3.39
N LEU A 28 -5.00 -1.09 -2.28
CA LEU A 28 -5.78 0.14 -2.16
C LEU A 28 -5.65 0.70 -0.73
N GLY A 29 -4.95 1.82 -0.59
CA GLY A 29 -4.85 2.53 0.70
C GLY A 29 -4.08 1.72 1.74
N ASN A 30 -2.92 1.15 1.34
CA ASN A 30 -2.07 0.30 2.16
C ASN A 30 -2.76 -0.97 2.71
N ARG A 31 -3.73 -1.50 1.97
CA ARG A 31 -4.48 -2.74 2.26
C ARG A 31 -4.82 -3.47 0.97
N ARG A 32 -5.11 -4.77 1.06
CA ARG A 32 -5.67 -5.55 -0.06
C ARG A 32 -7.09 -5.10 -0.38
N LEU A 33 -7.46 -5.07 -1.66
CA LEU A 33 -8.80 -4.68 -2.12
C LEU A 33 -9.91 -5.53 -1.47
N PHE A 34 -9.69 -6.83 -1.27
CA PHE A 34 -10.66 -7.71 -0.60
C PHE A 34 -11.05 -7.22 0.80
N GLN A 35 -10.15 -6.54 1.52
CA GLN A 35 -10.47 -6.04 2.86
C GLN A 35 -11.56 -4.96 2.80
N HIS A 36 -11.51 -4.10 1.78
CA HIS A 36 -12.53 -3.08 1.52
C HIS A 36 -13.83 -3.70 0.99
N GLN A 37 -13.73 -4.70 0.10
CA GLN A 37 -14.90 -5.43 -0.43
C GLN A 37 -15.65 -6.17 0.69
N ILE A 38 -14.93 -6.81 1.62
CA ILE A 38 -15.51 -7.51 2.77
C ILE A 38 -16.10 -6.52 3.78
N ALA A 39 -15.47 -5.36 3.99
CA ALA A 39 -16.03 -4.31 4.83
C ALA A 39 -17.35 -3.73 4.27
N ALA A 40 -17.47 -3.68 2.94
CA ALA A 40 -18.69 -3.26 2.24
C ALA A 40 -19.77 -4.36 2.16
N ALA A 41 -19.42 -5.62 2.45
CA ALA A 41 -20.32 -6.76 2.31
C ALA A 41 -21.53 -6.70 3.27
N PRO A 42 -22.69 -7.26 2.89
CA PRO A 42 -23.88 -7.24 3.75
C PRO A 42 -23.67 -8.05 5.04
N LYS A 43 -24.11 -7.48 6.16
CA LYS A 43 -24.01 -8.13 7.48
C LYS A 43 -24.82 -9.43 7.54
N GLY A 44 -24.28 -10.44 8.21
CA GLY A 44 -24.97 -11.71 8.49
C GLY A 44 -24.99 -12.71 7.32
N LYS A 45 -24.41 -12.37 6.16
CA LYS A 45 -24.27 -13.31 5.03
C LYS A 45 -22.96 -14.10 5.14
N ALA A 46 -22.99 -15.34 4.66
CA ALA A 46 -21.77 -16.13 4.47
C ALA A 46 -20.95 -15.54 3.31
N LEU A 47 -19.66 -15.31 3.56
CA LEU A 47 -18.73 -14.63 2.66
C LEU A 47 -17.83 -15.66 1.96
N TYR A 48 -17.69 -15.50 0.65
CA TYR A 48 -16.86 -16.36 -0.20
C TYR A 48 -15.97 -15.50 -1.08
N LEU A 49 -14.72 -15.93 -1.29
CA LEU A 49 -13.77 -15.30 -2.21
C LEU A 49 -13.21 -16.37 -3.12
N SER A 50 -13.43 -16.26 -4.43
CA SER A 50 -12.80 -17.17 -5.38
C SER A 50 -11.43 -16.68 -5.81
N LEU A 51 -10.46 -17.59 -5.87
CA LEU A 51 -9.09 -17.35 -6.33
C LEU A 51 -8.68 -18.42 -7.35
N PRO A 52 -7.72 -18.14 -8.26
CA PRO A 52 -7.16 -19.15 -9.14
C PRO A 52 -6.50 -20.27 -8.32
N GLU A 53 -6.63 -21.52 -8.75
CA GLU A 53 -6.03 -22.67 -8.08
C GLU A 53 -4.50 -22.60 -8.08
N SER A 54 -3.91 -21.99 -9.10
CA SER A 54 -2.45 -21.77 -9.17
C SER A 54 -1.94 -20.64 -8.27
N TYR A 55 -2.82 -19.84 -7.66
CA TYR A 55 -2.40 -18.71 -6.84
C TYR A 55 -2.06 -19.14 -5.43
N ASP A 56 -0.80 -18.94 -5.04
CA ASP A 56 -0.34 -19.18 -3.67
C ASP A 56 -0.72 -18.00 -2.77
N LEU A 57 -1.76 -18.19 -1.96
CA LEU A 57 -2.27 -17.17 -1.05
C LEU A 57 -1.34 -17.05 0.18
N PRO A 58 -0.74 -15.87 0.45
CA PRO A 58 0.11 -15.71 1.61
C PRO A 58 -0.58 -16.08 2.92
N ASP A 59 0.12 -16.79 3.81
CA ASP A 59 -0.42 -17.29 5.09
C ASP A 59 -1.13 -16.21 5.93
N ILE A 60 -0.62 -14.99 5.88
CA ILE A 60 -1.20 -13.87 6.63
C ILE A 60 -2.52 -13.38 6.03
N ASP A 61 -2.64 -13.36 4.71
CA ASP A 61 -3.89 -13.05 4.02
C ASP A 61 -4.91 -14.18 4.27
N ALA A 62 -4.46 -15.44 4.25
CA ALA A 62 -5.29 -16.60 4.59
C ALA A 62 -5.81 -16.54 6.04
N LYS A 63 -4.93 -16.24 7.02
CA LYS A 63 -5.31 -16.07 8.43
C LYS A 63 -6.29 -14.90 8.60
N TRP A 64 -6.06 -13.79 7.92
CA TRP A 64 -6.96 -12.63 7.97
C TRP A 64 -8.35 -12.99 7.44
N LEU A 65 -8.43 -13.67 6.29
CA LEU A 65 -9.69 -14.12 5.70
C LEU A 65 -10.43 -15.11 6.62
N GLN A 66 -9.69 -16.04 7.24
CA GLN A 66 -10.25 -16.98 8.22
C GLN A 66 -10.83 -16.27 9.45
N GLN A 67 -10.11 -15.27 10.01
CA GLN A 67 -10.59 -14.46 11.14
C GLN A 67 -11.89 -13.71 10.81
N HIS A 68 -12.05 -13.29 9.55
CA HIS A 68 -13.26 -12.62 9.05
C HIS A 68 -14.32 -13.60 8.52
N LYS A 69 -14.15 -14.92 8.76
CA LYS A 69 -15.08 -15.99 8.36
C LYS A 69 -15.36 -16.02 6.86
N VAL A 70 -14.35 -15.72 6.05
CA VAL A 70 -14.41 -15.81 4.59
C VAL A 70 -13.92 -17.17 4.16
N THR A 71 -14.71 -17.88 3.34
CA THR A 71 -14.30 -19.14 2.73
C THR A 71 -13.65 -18.86 1.38
N VAL A 72 -12.38 -19.24 1.24
CA VAL A 72 -11.66 -19.15 -0.04
C VAL A 72 -12.03 -20.35 -0.90
N LEU A 73 -12.37 -20.11 -2.16
CA LEU A 73 -12.71 -21.13 -3.15
C LEU A 73 -11.61 -21.15 -4.21
N SER A 74 -10.88 -22.26 -4.31
CA SER A 74 -9.89 -22.47 -5.37
C SER A 74 -10.60 -22.90 -6.65
N ILE A 75 -10.41 -22.14 -7.72
CA ILE A 75 -11.09 -22.33 -9.00
C ILE A 75 -10.05 -22.59 -10.10
N PRO A 76 -10.27 -23.56 -11.01
CA PRO A 76 -9.34 -23.82 -12.10
C PRO A 76 -9.05 -22.59 -12.94
N ASP A 77 -7.79 -22.46 -13.34
CA ASP A 77 -7.30 -21.35 -14.14
C ASP A 77 -7.90 -21.32 -15.56
N ASN A 78 -7.88 -20.14 -16.19
CA ASN A 78 -8.20 -19.94 -17.62
C ASN A 78 -9.60 -20.39 -18.05
N ILE A 79 -10.56 -20.36 -17.14
CA ILE A 79 -11.97 -20.64 -17.43
C ILE A 79 -12.76 -19.36 -17.69
N SER A 80 -13.91 -19.47 -18.36
CA SER A 80 -14.81 -18.33 -18.56
C SER A 80 -15.41 -17.86 -17.22
N LEU A 81 -15.82 -16.59 -17.18
CA LEU A 81 -16.51 -16.01 -16.02
C LEU A 81 -17.76 -16.83 -15.63
N GLY A 82 -18.55 -17.28 -16.61
CA GLY A 82 -19.74 -18.10 -16.37
C GLY A 82 -19.40 -19.46 -15.79
N ALA A 83 -18.35 -20.13 -16.30
CA ALA A 83 -17.85 -21.37 -15.73
C ALA A 83 -17.34 -21.19 -14.30
N SER A 84 -16.59 -20.11 -14.04
CA SER A 84 -16.07 -19.76 -12.72
C SER A 84 -17.18 -19.58 -11.69
N LEU A 85 -18.26 -18.88 -12.04
CA LEU A 85 -19.41 -18.70 -11.16
C LEU A 85 -20.08 -20.04 -10.83
N VAL A 86 -20.33 -20.88 -11.84
CA VAL A 86 -21.00 -22.18 -11.60
C VAL A 86 -20.12 -23.12 -10.77
N ILE A 87 -18.81 -23.17 -11.02
CA ILE A 87 -17.88 -23.97 -10.21
C ILE A 87 -17.86 -23.44 -8.77
N ALA A 88 -17.74 -22.13 -8.57
CA ALA A 88 -17.76 -21.53 -7.23
C ALA A 88 -19.05 -21.88 -6.47
N LEU A 89 -20.22 -21.82 -7.11
CA LEU A 89 -21.49 -22.18 -6.50
C LEU A 89 -21.61 -23.67 -6.17
N ASN A 90 -21.00 -24.55 -6.96
CA ASN A 90 -20.97 -25.98 -6.69
C ASN A 90 -20.01 -26.36 -5.55
N LEU A 91 -18.94 -25.59 -5.33
CA LEU A 91 -18.01 -25.77 -4.22
C LEU A 91 -18.55 -25.24 -2.89
N ILE A 92 -19.63 -24.46 -2.89
CA ILE A 92 -20.24 -23.96 -1.66
C ILE A 92 -21.06 -25.07 -1.00
N ASP A 93 -20.58 -25.57 0.15
CA ASP A 93 -21.20 -26.65 0.94
C ASP A 93 -22.56 -26.29 1.61
N LYS A 94 -23.19 -25.19 1.21
CA LYS A 94 -24.49 -24.74 1.75
C LYS A 94 -25.60 -24.90 0.71
N PRO A 95 -26.83 -25.21 1.14
CA PRO A 95 -27.96 -25.27 0.22
C PRO A 95 -28.12 -23.93 -0.51
N ILE A 96 -28.14 -24.00 -1.84
CA ILE A 96 -28.30 -22.87 -2.77
C ILE A 96 -29.73 -22.25 -2.71
N ASP A 97 -30.45 -22.50 -1.62
CA ASP A 97 -31.82 -22.01 -1.41
C ASP A 97 -31.85 -20.58 -0.80
N ALA A 98 -30.68 -19.97 -0.60
CA ALA A 98 -30.54 -18.58 -0.15
C ALA A 98 -30.13 -17.64 -1.29
N ASN A 99 -30.58 -16.38 -1.22
CA ASN A 99 -30.20 -15.31 -2.15
C ASN A 99 -28.68 -15.24 -2.35
N LEU A 100 -28.26 -15.02 -3.59
CA LEU A 100 -26.85 -14.89 -3.99
C LEU A 100 -26.56 -13.44 -4.38
N GLU A 101 -25.53 -12.88 -3.76
CA GLU A 101 -24.90 -11.65 -4.23
C GLU A 101 -23.53 -11.97 -4.79
N VAL A 102 -23.22 -11.42 -5.96
CA VAL A 102 -21.95 -11.60 -6.66
C VAL A 102 -21.31 -10.22 -6.86
N LEU A 103 -20.04 -10.10 -6.49
CA LEU A 103 -19.21 -8.93 -6.73
C LEU A 103 -17.97 -9.36 -7.52
N PHE A 104 -17.63 -8.68 -8.62
CA PHE A 104 -16.36 -8.93 -9.30
C PHE A 104 -15.17 -8.43 -8.49
N GLY A 105 -14.07 -9.16 -8.55
CA GLY A 105 -12.90 -8.95 -7.69
C GLY A 105 -12.16 -7.64 -7.96
N ASP A 106 -12.32 -7.07 -9.15
CA ASP A 106 -11.78 -5.78 -9.57
C ASP A 106 -12.70 -4.59 -9.22
N THR A 107 -13.80 -4.82 -8.50
CA THR A 107 -14.82 -3.81 -8.26
C THR A 107 -14.99 -3.50 -6.79
N LEU A 108 -15.14 -2.22 -6.44
CA LEU A 108 -15.60 -1.77 -5.14
C LEU A 108 -16.80 -0.84 -5.29
N ILE A 109 -17.90 -1.18 -4.61
CA ILE A 109 -19.12 -0.37 -4.53
C ILE A 109 -19.50 -0.23 -3.06
N SER A 110 -19.74 1.00 -2.61
CA SER A 110 -20.21 1.28 -1.25
C SER A 110 -21.15 2.49 -1.20
N PRO A 111 -22.36 2.38 -0.63
CA PRO A 111 -22.99 1.14 -0.12
C PRO A 111 -23.47 0.21 -1.26
N LEU A 112 -23.57 -1.09 -0.97
CA LEU A 112 -24.15 -2.07 -1.89
C LEU A 112 -25.68 -1.94 -1.94
N PRO A 113 -26.32 -2.06 -3.12
CA PRO A 113 -27.77 -2.11 -3.24
C PRO A 113 -28.38 -3.34 -2.55
N THR A 114 -29.59 -3.20 -2.02
CA THR A 114 -30.32 -4.30 -1.36
C THR A 114 -31.45 -4.87 -2.21
N ILE A 115 -31.59 -4.41 -3.45
CA ILE A 115 -32.71 -4.78 -4.34
C ILE A 115 -32.43 -6.18 -4.90
N GLU A 116 -33.36 -7.11 -4.70
CA GLU A 116 -33.25 -8.46 -5.25
C GLU A 116 -33.42 -8.46 -6.77
N ASP A 117 -32.82 -9.45 -7.43
CA ASP A 117 -32.85 -9.60 -8.88
C ASP A 117 -32.45 -8.29 -9.59
N SER A 118 -31.26 -7.81 -9.24
CA SER A 118 -30.75 -6.53 -9.71
C SER A 118 -29.32 -6.61 -10.22
N ILE A 119 -29.00 -5.71 -11.15
CA ILE A 119 -27.67 -5.47 -11.66
C ILE A 119 -27.34 -4.01 -11.47
N THR A 120 -26.13 -3.75 -10.98
CA THR A 120 -25.62 -2.39 -10.86
C THR A 120 -25.12 -1.87 -12.20
N VAL A 121 -25.46 -0.62 -12.49
CA VAL A 121 -24.93 0.09 -13.65
C VAL A 121 -24.40 1.46 -13.27
N SER A 122 -23.33 1.88 -13.95
CA SER A 122 -22.75 3.21 -13.84
C SER A 122 -22.61 3.86 -15.22
N GLN A 123 -22.62 5.18 -15.26
CA GLN A 123 -22.16 5.91 -16.45
C GLN A 123 -20.64 5.95 -16.44
N VAL A 124 -20.04 5.77 -17.60
CA VAL A 124 -18.59 5.83 -17.78
C VAL A 124 -18.27 6.74 -18.94
N GLU A 125 -17.19 7.49 -18.79
CA GLU A 125 -16.68 8.42 -19.81
C GLU A 125 -15.60 7.75 -20.68
N ASP A 126 -15.09 6.60 -20.25
CA ASP A 126 -13.96 5.91 -20.87
C ASP A 126 -14.45 4.84 -21.88
N CYS A 127 -13.66 4.58 -22.92
CA CYS A 127 -13.95 3.58 -23.95
C CYS A 127 -13.22 2.26 -23.67
N TYR A 128 -13.67 1.53 -22.65
CA TYR A 128 -13.26 0.13 -22.45
C TYR A 128 -14.35 -0.82 -22.93
N ASN A 129 -13.96 -2.06 -23.27
CA ASN A 129 -14.87 -3.13 -23.68
C ASN A 129 -15.67 -3.64 -22.47
N TRP A 130 -16.57 -2.80 -21.95
CA TRP A 130 -17.50 -3.21 -20.92
C TRP A 130 -18.80 -3.72 -21.50
N SER A 131 -19.50 -4.55 -20.72
CA SER A 131 -20.87 -4.92 -21.02
C SER A 131 -21.81 -3.78 -20.62
N ALA A 132 -22.68 -3.36 -21.54
CA ALA A 132 -23.67 -2.31 -21.28
C ALA A 132 -25.09 -2.84 -21.37
N VAL A 133 -25.98 -2.20 -20.59
CA VAL A 133 -27.41 -2.47 -20.63
C VAL A 133 -28.03 -1.71 -21.79
N THR A 134 -28.71 -2.44 -22.67
CA THR A 134 -29.44 -1.88 -23.81
C THR A 134 -30.94 -1.84 -23.57
N ASN A 135 -31.68 -1.09 -24.41
CA ASN A 135 -33.14 -1.06 -24.36
C ASN A 135 -33.80 -2.30 -25.02
N ASN A 136 -33.02 -3.29 -25.49
CA ASN A 136 -33.55 -4.47 -26.17
C ASN A 136 -33.86 -5.61 -25.18
N LYS A 137 -35.10 -6.08 -25.12
CA LYS A 137 -35.53 -7.16 -24.20
C LYS A 137 -34.91 -8.52 -24.47
N HIS A 138 -34.47 -8.79 -25.71
CA HIS A 138 -33.85 -10.08 -26.07
C HIS A 138 -32.33 -10.10 -25.87
N HIS A 139 -31.67 -8.94 -25.96
CA HIS A 139 -30.25 -8.76 -25.69
C HIS A 139 -30.04 -7.59 -24.74
N TRP A 140 -30.53 -7.79 -23.52
CA TRP A 140 -30.58 -6.73 -22.52
C TRP A 140 -29.18 -6.30 -22.07
N ILE A 141 -28.20 -7.22 -22.05
CA ILE A 141 -26.79 -6.90 -21.89
C ILE A 141 -26.01 -7.36 -23.12
N GLN A 142 -25.16 -6.48 -23.66
CA GLN A 142 -24.24 -6.76 -24.75
C GLN A 142 -22.86 -6.18 -24.47
N ASN A 143 -21.81 -6.81 -25.02
CA ASN A 143 -20.49 -6.20 -25.06
C ASN A 143 -20.51 -5.02 -26.03
N ILE A 144 -20.05 -3.86 -25.56
CA ILE A 144 -19.72 -2.74 -26.43
C ILE A 144 -18.38 -3.09 -27.08
N ASN A 145 -18.39 -3.36 -28.39
CA ASN A 145 -17.17 -3.27 -29.20
C ASN A 145 -16.93 -1.79 -29.51
N ASN A 146 -15.66 -1.39 -29.73
CA ASN A 146 -15.16 -0.03 -30.03
C ASN A 146 -15.88 0.78 -31.14
N ASP A 147 -16.93 0.25 -31.76
CA ASP A 147 -17.79 0.93 -32.73
C ASP A 147 -19.12 1.34 -32.08
N LEU A 148 -19.17 2.34 -31.19
CA LEU A 148 -20.47 2.86 -30.75
C LEU A 148 -20.53 4.37 -30.57
N ASP A 149 -21.54 4.93 -31.24
CA ASP A 149 -22.31 6.13 -30.95
C ASP A 149 -22.18 6.62 -29.51
N HIS A 150 -21.97 7.94 -29.39
CA HIS A 150 -21.85 8.74 -28.16
C HIS A 150 -23.09 8.76 -27.24
N THR A 151 -23.96 7.74 -27.26
CA THR A 151 -25.06 7.64 -26.30
C THR A 151 -24.53 7.19 -24.94
N LYS A 152 -24.93 7.90 -23.88
CA LYS A 152 -24.62 7.63 -22.47
C LYS A 152 -24.95 6.18 -22.07
N ASN A 153 -24.04 5.25 -22.33
CA ASN A 153 -24.26 3.82 -22.09
C ASN A 153 -24.13 3.53 -20.60
N ASN A 154 -25.16 2.90 -20.02
CA ASN A 154 -25.13 2.42 -18.64
C ASN A 154 -24.34 1.09 -18.64
N VAL A 155 -23.10 1.15 -18.19
CA VAL A 155 -22.18 0.01 -18.11
C VAL A 155 -22.48 -0.80 -16.86
N VAL A 156 -22.45 -2.12 -16.97
CA VAL A 156 -22.59 -3.04 -15.83
C VAL A 156 -21.38 -2.92 -14.91
N SER A 157 -21.61 -2.53 -13.66
CA SER A 157 -20.56 -2.24 -12.69
C SER A 157 -20.20 -3.43 -11.79
N GLY A 158 -20.33 -4.66 -12.28
CA GLY A 158 -19.77 -5.85 -11.60
C GLY A 158 -20.42 -6.33 -10.30
N TYR A 159 -21.52 -5.73 -9.83
CA TYR A 159 -22.32 -6.26 -8.72
C TYR A 159 -23.72 -6.72 -9.17
N PHE A 160 -24.11 -7.90 -8.70
CA PHE A 160 -25.34 -8.59 -9.05
C PHE A 160 -26.00 -9.19 -7.80
N HIS A 161 -27.33 -9.11 -7.72
CA HIS A 161 -28.12 -9.76 -6.68
C HIS A 161 -29.16 -10.68 -7.33
N PHE A 162 -29.19 -11.95 -6.94
CA PHE A 162 -30.09 -12.98 -7.47
C PHE A 162 -30.90 -13.64 -6.36
N SER A 163 -32.23 -13.74 -6.54
CA SER A 163 -33.12 -14.46 -5.64
C SER A 163 -33.08 -15.98 -5.87
N GLN A 164 -32.82 -16.43 -7.12
CA GLN A 164 -32.87 -17.85 -7.49
C GLN A 164 -31.56 -18.35 -8.12
N PRO A 165 -30.51 -18.64 -7.32
CA PRO A 165 -29.20 -18.99 -7.87
C PRO A 165 -29.17 -20.33 -8.62
N ARG A 166 -30.05 -21.30 -8.27
CA ARG A 166 -30.20 -22.55 -9.05
C ARG A 166 -30.66 -22.28 -10.48
N GLN A 167 -31.53 -21.30 -10.67
CA GLN A 167 -32.01 -20.94 -12.00
C GLN A 167 -30.91 -20.22 -12.78
N LEU A 168 -30.12 -19.36 -12.13
CA LEU A 168 -28.94 -18.73 -12.73
C LEU A 168 -27.94 -19.77 -13.25
N ILE A 169 -27.62 -20.80 -12.45
CA ILE A 169 -26.73 -21.89 -12.87
C ILE A 169 -27.28 -22.57 -14.13
N ARG A 170 -28.57 -22.93 -14.15
CA ARG A 170 -29.21 -23.54 -15.33
C ARG A 170 -29.10 -22.66 -16.56
N CYS A 171 -29.38 -21.36 -16.43
CA CYS A 171 -29.31 -20.41 -17.53
C CYS A 171 -27.87 -20.31 -18.10
N ILE A 172 -26.85 -20.22 -17.25
CA ILE A 172 -25.45 -20.15 -17.67
C ILE A 172 -25.01 -21.47 -18.33
N THR A 173 -25.33 -22.63 -17.73
CA THR A 173 -24.98 -23.94 -18.29
C THR A 173 -25.65 -24.17 -19.66
N GLN A 174 -26.92 -23.77 -19.81
CA GLN A 174 -27.63 -23.84 -21.11
C GLN A 174 -27.10 -22.85 -22.16
N SER A 175 -26.29 -21.88 -21.74
CA SER A 175 -25.67 -20.86 -22.59
C SER A 175 -24.19 -21.14 -22.84
N HIS A 176 -23.77 -22.40 -22.71
CA HIS A 176 -22.38 -22.83 -22.93
C HIS A 176 -21.36 -22.05 -22.10
N TRP A 177 -21.70 -21.74 -20.85
CA TRP A 177 -20.84 -21.01 -19.90
C TRP A 177 -20.57 -19.55 -20.26
N ASP A 178 -21.34 -18.98 -21.19
CA ASP A 178 -21.37 -17.55 -21.45
C ASP A 178 -22.16 -16.85 -20.33
N PHE A 179 -21.48 -15.94 -19.63
CA PHE A 179 -22.06 -15.22 -18.50
C PHE A 179 -23.17 -14.26 -18.95
N LEU A 180 -22.96 -13.50 -20.02
CA LEU A 180 -23.90 -12.46 -20.46
C LEU A 180 -25.16 -13.07 -21.07
N GLU A 181 -25.00 -14.11 -21.89
CA GLU A 181 -26.14 -14.85 -22.44
C GLU A 181 -26.91 -15.57 -21.33
N GLY A 182 -26.20 -16.12 -20.34
CA GLY A 182 -26.82 -16.67 -19.13
C GLY A 182 -27.66 -15.64 -18.37
N LEU A 183 -27.16 -14.41 -18.20
CA LEU A 183 -27.91 -13.31 -17.58
C LEU A 183 -29.13 -12.89 -18.40
N ASN A 184 -29.00 -12.80 -19.73
CA ASN A 184 -30.13 -12.49 -20.62
C ASN A 184 -31.24 -13.54 -20.48
N ARG A 185 -30.90 -14.82 -20.37
CA ARG A 185 -31.88 -15.89 -20.13
C ARG A 185 -32.50 -15.84 -18.74
N TYR A 186 -31.72 -15.52 -17.70
CA TYR A 186 -32.25 -15.35 -16.34
C TYR A 186 -33.24 -14.17 -16.29
N ASN A 187 -32.91 -13.05 -16.94
CA ASN A 187 -33.80 -11.89 -17.06
C ASN A 187 -35.14 -12.25 -17.74
N GLN A 188 -35.13 -13.08 -18.77
CA GLN A 188 -36.37 -13.51 -19.45
C GLN A 188 -37.27 -14.37 -18.56
N GLN A 189 -36.72 -15.08 -17.59
CA GLN A 189 -37.46 -16.04 -16.76
C GLN A 189 -37.89 -15.48 -15.41
N ILE A 190 -37.01 -14.75 -14.72
CA ILE A 190 -37.25 -14.19 -13.38
C ILE A 190 -37.47 -12.67 -13.44
N GLY A 191 -36.79 -11.99 -14.36
CA GLY A 191 -36.74 -10.53 -14.44
C GLY A 191 -35.55 -9.97 -13.67
N LEU A 192 -34.83 -9.03 -14.26
CA LEU A 192 -33.74 -8.28 -13.64
C LEU A 192 -33.99 -6.78 -13.76
N THR A 193 -33.67 -6.06 -12.68
CA THR A 193 -33.77 -4.60 -12.61
C THR A 193 -32.40 -3.95 -12.65
N THR A 194 -32.29 -2.77 -13.27
CA THR A 194 -31.07 -1.98 -13.22
C THR A 194 -31.09 -1.03 -12.03
N VAL A 195 -30.00 -1.00 -11.27
CA VAL A 195 -29.79 -0.06 -10.17
C VAL A 195 -28.61 0.82 -10.50
N ARG A 196 -28.83 2.14 -10.52
CA ARG A 196 -27.76 3.10 -10.76
C ARG A 196 -26.94 3.31 -9.49
N THR A 197 -25.61 3.22 -9.62
CA THR A 197 -24.67 3.56 -8.54
C THR A 197 -23.79 4.73 -8.97
N THR A 198 -23.49 5.63 -8.02
CA THR A 198 -22.56 6.76 -8.22
C THR A 198 -21.18 6.49 -7.65
N ASN A 199 -21.05 5.49 -6.78
CA ASN A 199 -19.84 5.21 -6.01
C ASN A 199 -19.18 3.91 -6.49
N TRP A 200 -19.08 3.76 -7.81
CA TRP A 200 -18.38 2.65 -8.43
C TRP A 200 -16.89 3.00 -8.60
N LEU A 201 -16.05 2.14 -8.06
CA LEU A 201 -14.61 2.15 -8.25
C LEU A 201 -14.23 0.87 -8.99
N ASP A 202 -13.67 1.08 -10.18
CA ASP A 202 -13.18 0.04 -11.09
C ASP A 202 -11.67 -0.06 -11.02
N PHE A 203 -11.16 -1.28 -10.85
CA PHE A 203 -9.75 -1.63 -10.78
C PHE A 203 -9.35 -2.64 -11.86
N GLY A 204 -10.21 -2.88 -12.86
CA GLY A 204 -10.00 -3.88 -13.90
C GLY A 204 -8.92 -3.53 -14.92
N HIS A 205 -8.65 -2.23 -15.11
CA HIS A 205 -7.63 -1.72 -16.02
C HIS A 205 -6.74 -0.68 -15.35
N VAL A 206 -5.50 -0.51 -15.84
CA VAL A 206 -4.53 0.42 -15.25
C VAL A 206 -5.05 1.86 -15.11
N ASN A 207 -5.72 2.41 -16.13
CA ASN A 207 -6.23 3.78 -16.06
C ASN A 207 -7.40 3.91 -15.07
N THR A 208 -8.32 2.95 -15.07
CA THR A 208 -9.46 2.97 -14.14
C THR A 208 -9.00 2.72 -12.70
N TYR A 209 -8.03 1.83 -12.49
CA TYR A 209 -7.36 1.61 -11.21
C TYR A 209 -6.85 2.93 -10.61
N TYR A 210 -6.05 3.69 -11.37
CA TYR A 210 -5.47 4.94 -10.86
C TYR A 210 -6.51 6.05 -10.67
N ARG A 211 -7.55 6.12 -11.50
CA ARG A 211 -8.68 7.04 -11.32
C ARG A 211 -9.49 6.69 -10.07
N SER A 212 -9.76 5.41 -9.85
CA SER A 212 -10.49 4.90 -8.69
C SER A 212 -9.72 5.12 -7.40
N LYS A 213 -8.40 4.92 -7.43
CA LYS A 213 -7.50 5.21 -6.31
C LYS A 213 -7.50 6.69 -5.94
N ALA A 214 -7.50 7.60 -6.92
CA ALA A 214 -7.58 9.05 -6.67
C ALA A 214 -8.90 9.45 -6.00
N LYS A 215 -10.01 8.81 -6.37
CA LYS A 215 -11.33 9.02 -5.72
C LYS A 215 -11.38 8.42 -4.30
N PHE A 216 -10.64 7.34 -4.06
CA PHE A 216 -10.54 6.68 -2.76
C PHE A 216 -9.62 7.47 -1.81
N THR A 217 -10.12 8.60 -1.32
CA THR A 217 -9.36 9.44 -0.38
C THR A 217 -9.36 8.79 1.01
N THR A 218 -8.18 8.32 1.44
CA THR A 218 -7.95 7.93 2.84
C THR A 218 -7.52 9.17 3.61
N GLN A 219 -8.48 9.86 4.25
CA GLN A 219 -8.13 10.97 5.13
C GLN A 219 -7.27 10.44 6.29
N ARG A 220 -6.00 10.88 6.38
CA ARG A 220 -5.16 10.68 7.58
C ARG A 220 -5.52 11.76 8.60
N ALA A 221 -5.49 11.42 9.89
CA ALA A 221 -5.97 12.29 10.98
C ALA A 221 -5.22 13.62 11.19
N PHE A 222 -4.01 13.81 10.62
CA PHE A 222 -3.14 14.97 10.90
C PHE A 222 -2.93 15.94 9.72
N ASN A 223 -3.16 15.50 8.49
CA ASN A 223 -3.04 16.33 7.28
C ASN A 223 -4.38 16.36 6.57
N GLN A 224 -4.85 17.56 6.25
CA GLN A 224 -6.00 17.70 5.36
C GLN A 224 -5.48 17.70 3.92
N LEU A 225 -5.81 16.62 3.21
CA LEU A 225 -5.49 16.45 1.79
C LEU A 225 -6.76 16.67 0.97
N LYS A 226 -6.71 17.61 0.02
CA LYS A 226 -7.71 17.74 -1.03
C LYS A 226 -7.10 17.23 -2.33
N ILE A 227 -7.66 16.15 -2.86
CA ILE A 227 -7.16 15.50 -4.06
C ILE A 227 -8.12 15.77 -5.21
N SER A 228 -7.56 16.21 -6.33
CA SER A 228 -8.22 16.28 -7.63
C SER A 228 -7.42 15.45 -8.65
N PRO A 229 -7.97 15.19 -9.85
CA PRO A 229 -7.22 14.53 -10.92
C PRO A 229 -5.97 15.30 -11.38
N GLU A 230 -5.89 16.60 -11.13
CA GLU A 230 -4.79 17.46 -11.59
C GLU A 230 -3.76 17.74 -10.50
N TRP A 231 -4.23 17.92 -9.26
CA TRP A 231 -3.39 18.34 -8.14
C TRP A 231 -3.83 17.78 -6.80
N CYS A 232 -2.88 17.71 -5.88
CA CYS A 232 -3.07 17.42 -4.46
C CYS A 232 -2.69 18.67 -3.64
N GLU A 233 -3.61 19.16 -2.82
CA GLU A 233 -3.39 20.25 -1.87
C GLU A 233 -3.20 19.67 -0.47
N LYS A 234 -2.10 20.05 0.18
CA LYS A 234 -1.78 19.62 1.54
C LYS A 234 -1.77 20.80 2.50
N SER A 235 -2.44 20.61 3.63
CA SER A 235 -2.46 21.52 4.78
C SER A 235 -2.44 20.73 6.08
N SER A 236 -2.08 21.38 7.19
CA SER A 236 -2.04 20.78 8.53
C SER A 236 -2.21 21.85 9.59
N ILE A 237 -2.53 21.43 10.81
CA ILE A 237 -2.52 22.30 12.00
C ILE A 237 -1.08 22.77 12.31
N ASN A 238 -0.06 22.01 11.91
CA ASN A 238 1.33 22.40 12.04
C ASN A 238 1.77 23.19 10.79
N ASP A 239 1.45 24.49 10.76
CA ASP A 239 1.76 25.37 9.63
C ASP A 239 3.25 25.43 9.31
N LEU A 240 4.12 25.45 10.33
CA LEU A 240 5.58 25.48 10.13
C LEU A 240 6.07 24.28 9.33
N LYS A 241 5.47 23.10 9.53
CA LYS A 241 5.80 21.89 8.76
C LYS A 241 5.44 22.02 7.29
N ILE A 242 4.23 22.52 7.01
CA ILE A 242 3.75 22.66 5.63
C ILE A 242 4.53 23.76 4.90
N GLN A 243 4.90 24.85 5.59
CA GLN A 243 5.77 25.88 5.05
C GLN A 243 7.17 25.36 4.74
N ALA A 244 7.75 24.54 5.61
CA ALA A 244 9.06 23.93 5.38
C ALA A 244 9.05 22.96 4.17
N GLU A 245 8.00 22.16 4.04
CA GLU A 245 7.78 21.29 2.88
C GLU A 245 7.68 22.10 1.58
N ALA A 246 6.85 23.16 1.56
CA ALA A 246 6.71 24.06 0.42
C ALA A 246 8.04 24.75 0.06
N ASN A 247 8.77 25.25 1.05
CA ASN A 247 10.08 25.86 0.88
C ASN A 247 11.10 24.90 0.24
N TRP A 248 11.06 23.62 0.61
CA TRP A 248 11.91 22.60 0.01
C TRP A 248 11.64 22.45 -1.47
N PHE A 249 10.37 22.30 -1.88
CA PHE A 249 10.01 22.19 -3.31
C PHE A 249 10.34 23.44 -4.11
N GLU A 250 10.08 24.61 -3.53
CA GLU A 250 10.26 25.91 -4.20
C GLU A 250 11.74 26.17 -4.54
N HIS A 251 12.65 25.80 -3.64
CA HIS A 251 14.09 26.05 -3.78
C HIS A 251 14.89 24.87 -4.35
N LEU A 252 14.23 23.79 -4.76
CA LEU A 252 14.91 22.67 -5.39
C LEU A 252 15.64 23.10 -6.69
N PRO A 253 16.90 22.67 -6.89
CA PRO A 253 17.63 22.89 -8.13
C PRO A 253 16.88 22.32 -9.34
N PRO A 254 16.97 22.95 -10.53
CA PRO A 254 16.22 22.53 -11.70
C PRO A 254 16.36 21.04 -12.08
N MET A 255 17.57 20.47 -11.99
CA MET A 255 17.80 19.06 -12.29
C MET A 255 17.15 18.11 -11.29
N MET A 256 16.98 18.55 -10.02
CA MET A 256 16.33 17.76 -8.97
C MET A 256 14.81 17.69 -9.15
N ARG A 257 14.20 18.66 -9.84
CA ARG A 257 12.75 18.68 -10.11
C ARG A 257 12.28 17.49 -10.95
N ASN A 258 13.19 16.80 -11.66
CA ASN A 258 12.87 15.54 -12.31
C ASN A 258 12.44 14.43 -11.33
N TYR A 259 12.83 14.54 -10.07
CA TYR A 259 12.48 13.60 -9.00
C TYR A 259 11.25 14.01 -8.20
N THR A 260 10.57 15.11 -8.50
CA THR A 260 9.36 15.51 -7.79
C THR A 260 8.18 15.63 -8.75
N PRO A 261 6.93 15.60 -8.25
CA PRO A 261 5.81 16.17 -8.98
C PRO A 261 6.05 17.67 -9.26
N GLN A 262 5.33 18.24 -10.20
CA GLN A 262 5.36 19.69 -10.41
C GLN A 262 4.82 20.43 -9.18
N TYR A 263 5.61 21.35 -8.62
CA TYR A 263 5.17 22.27 -7.57
C TYR A 263 4.32 23.39 -8.17
N MET A 264 3.12 23.59 -7.63
CA MET A 264 2.13 24.54 -8.15
C MET A 264 1.94 25.76 -7.22
N GLY A 265 2.91 26.00 -6.33
CA GLY A 265 2.90 27.10 -5.38
C GLY A 265 2.20 26.79 -4.05
N HIS A 266 2.27 27.76 -3.15
CA HIS A 266 1.58 27.77 -1.88
C HIS A 266 0.43 28.78 -1.87
N TYR A 267 -0.53 28.56 -0.97
CA TYR A 267 -1.76 29.33 -0.82
C TYR A 267 -2.02 29.51 0.66
N GLU A 268 -2.49 30.70 1.03
CA GLU A 268 -2.91 31.02 2.39
C GLU A 268 -4.37 31.48 2.34
N GLU A 269 -5.26 30.71 2.97
CA GLU A 269 -6.69 31.01 3.03
C GLU A 269 -7.16 30.89 4.47
N GLN A 270 -7.84 31.93 4.98
CA GLN A 270 -8.36 31.96 6.37
C GLN A 270 -7.30 31.68 7.45
N GLY A 271 -6.04 32.04 7.19
CA GLY A 271 -4.91 31.82 8.10
C GLY A 271 -4.39 30.39 8.13
N ILE A 272 -4.79 29.53 7.19
CA ILE A 272 -4.26 28.18 7.01
C ILE A 272 -3.30 28.19 5.81
N PHE A 273 -2.06 27.75 6.04
CA PHE A 273 -1.06 27.61 4.98
C PHE A 273 -1.20 26.24 4.30
N SER A 274 -1.17 26.24 2.97
CA SER A 274 -1.24 25.03 2.15
C SER A 274 -0.34 25.13 0.92
N TYR A 275 0.04 23.99 0.35
CA TYR A 275 0.72 23.96 -0.96
C TYR A 275 0.13 22.91 -1.88
N ARG A 276 0.34 23.07 -3.19
CA ARG A 276 -0.15 22.15 -4.22
C ARG A 276 0.98 21.49 -4.99
N LEU A 277 0.80 20.21 -5.27
CA LEU A 277 1.61 19.42 -6.18
C LEU A 277 0.72 18.84 -7.29
N GLU A 278 1.30 18.62 -8.47
CA GLU A 278 0.72 17.77 -9.50
C GLU A 278 0.34 16.40 -8.93
N TYR A 279 -0.85 15.92 -9.27
CA TYR A 279 -1.29 14.57 -8.90
C TYR A 279 -0.70 13.55 -9.88
N LEU A 280 0.20 12.70 -9.38
CA LEU A 280 0.80 11.63 -10.18
C LEU A 280 0.05 10.32 -10.00
N HIS A 281 -0.37 9.72 -11.11
CA HIS A 281 -0.96 8.37 -11.15
C HIS A 281 0.11 7.28 -11.10
N HIS A 282 0.94 7.32 -10.05
CA HIS A 282 2.00 6.35 -9.80
C HIS A 282 1.75 5.65 -8.47
N THR A 283 2.16 4.39 -8.37
CA THR A 283 2.03 3.64 -7.12
C THR A 283 3.21 3.95 -6.19
N ALA A 284 2.91 4.11 -4.90
CA ALA A 284 3.93 4.30 -3.88
C ALA A 284 4.69 3.00 -3.62
N LEU A 285 5.99 3.08 -3.38
CA LEU A 285 6.85 1.90 -3.21
C LEU A 285 6.43 1.05 -2.02
N ASN A 286 5.79 1.61 -0.99
CA ASN A 286 5.33 0.84 0.17
C ASN A 286 4.23 -0.16 -0.24
N GLU A 287 3.33 0.25 -1.15
CA GLU A 287 2.28 -0.64 -1.63
C GLU A 287 2.85 -1.70 -2.57
N LEU A 288 3.83 -1.34 -3.42
CA LEU A 288 4.50 -2.33 -4.26
C LEU A 288 5.29 -3.33 -3.41
N PHE A 289 6.00 -2.86 -2.38
CA PHE A 289 6.86 -3.72 -1.55
C PHE A 289 6.08 -4.72 -0.71
N VAL A 290 4.89 -4.35 -0.22
CA VAL A 290 4.08 -5.24 0.62
C VAL A 290 3.12 -6.10 -0.23
N PHE A 291 2.54 -5.53 -1.29
CA PHE A 291 1.39 -6.17 -1.97
C PHE A 291 1.69 -6.66 -3.38
N ALA A 292 2.72 -6.17 -4.07
CA ALA A 292 3.03 -6.64 -5.42
C ALA A 292 3.87 -7.93 -5.40
N ASN A 293 3.76 -8.71 -6.47
CA ASN A 293 4.58 -9.90 -6.71
C ASN A 293 5.60 -9.62 -7.83
N LEU A 294 6.57 -8.77 -7.54
CA LEU A 294 7.59 -8.31 -8.50
C LEU A 294 8.90 -9.10 -8.36
N PRO A 295 9.54 -9.50 -9.48
CA PRO A 295 10.81 -10.20 -9.43
C PRO A 295 11.96 -9.28 -9.01
N SER A 296 13.01 -9.86 -8.42
CA SER A 296 14.17 -9.14 -7.87
C SER A 296 14.90 -8.26 -8.89
N VAL A 297 14.82 -8.57 -10.19
CA VAL A 297 15.36 -7.73 -11.27
C VAL A 297 14.68 -6.36 -11.33
N ILE A 298 13.37 -6.30 -11.11
CA ILE A 298 12.60 -5.03 -11.08
C ILE A 298 12.95 -4.27 -9.79
N TRP A 299 13.04 -4.96 -8.65
CA TRP A 299 13.49 -4.34 -7.40
C TRP A 299 14.90 -3.76 -7.49
N ARG A 300 15.83 -4.43 -8.19
CA ARG A 300 17.16 -3.87 -8.47
C ARG A 300 17.07 -2.55 -9.24
N GLN A 301 16.12 -2.39 -10.18
CA GLN A 301 15.91 -1.13 -10.89
C GLN A 301 15.35 -0.04 -9.97
N ILE A 302 14.32 -0.36 -9.19
CA ILE A 302 13.71 0.54 -8.20
C ILE A 302 14.74 1.05 -7.20
N ILE A 303 15.55 0.14 -6.64
CA ILE A 303 16.62 0.47 -5.69
C ILE A 303 17.66 1.37 -6.38
N ASN A 304 18.10 1.04 -7.59
CA ASN A 304 19.04 1.88 -8.31
C ASN A 304 18.51 3.30 -8.57
N SER A 305 17.25 3.44 -8.99
CA SER A 305 16.61 4.75 -9.20
C SER A 305 16.54 5.55 -7.89
N SER A 306 16.27 4.87 -6.76
CA SER A 306 16.28 5.49 -5.43
C SER A 306 17.68 5.96 -5.02
N LEU A 307 18.71 5.13 -5.23
CA LEU A 307 20.09 5.50 -4.94
C LEU A 307 20.61 6.61 -5.90
N SER A 308 20.16 6.62 -7.15
CA SER A 308 20.49 7.70 -8.10
C SER A 308 20.00 9.05 -7.63
N PHE A 309 18.79 9.14 -7.06
CA PHE A 309 18.32 10.37 -6.42
C PHE A 309 19.26 10.84 -5.30
N LEU A 310 19.67 9.92 -4.40
CA LEU A 310 20.59 10.25 -3.32
C LEU A 310 21.96 10.72 -3.84
N THR A 311 22.48 10.07 -4.88
CA THR A 311 23.73 10.50 -5.53
C THR A 311 23.59 11.88 -6.20
N THR A 312 22.43 12.20 -6.78
CA THR A 312 22.19 13.54 -7.34
C THR A 312 22.07 14.59 -6.22
N CYS A 313 21.41 14.28 -5.11
CA CYS A 313 21.38 15.15 -3.93
C CYS A 313 22.80 15.51 -3.44
N GLN A 314 23.73 14.54 -3.44
CA GLN A 314 25.11 14.74 -3.02
C GLN A 314 25.88 15.78 -3.86
N GLN A 315 25.43 16.07 -5.07
CA GLN A 315 26.06 17.06 -5.96
C GLN A 315 25.77 18.51 -5.52
N TYR A 316 24.76 18.70 -4.67
CA TYR A 316 24.35 20.01 -4.18
C TYR A 316 24.76 20.19 -2.73
N LEU A 317 25.98 20.70 -2.53
CA LEU A 317 26.54 20.96 -1.20
C LEU A 317 25.85 22.15 -0.53
N GLN A 318 25.75 22.08 0.79
CA GLN A 318 25.28 23.17 1.64
C GLN A 318 26.16 24.43 1.44
N PRO A 319 25.56 25.61 1.16
CA PRO A 319 26.27 26.88 1.22
C PRO A 319 26.69 27.23 2.65
N ILE A 320 27.82 27.93 2.81
CA ILE A 320 28.48 28.20 4.12
C ILE A 320 27.53 28.75 5.20
N ASP A 321 26.58 29.60 4.82
CA ASP A 321 25.71 30.33 5.75
C ASP A 321 24.29 29.75 5.88
N GLN A 322 24.02 28.55 5.36
CA GLN A 322 22.70 27.94 5.49
C GLN A 322 22.65 26.97 6.66
N PRO A 323 21.50 26.80 7.35
CA PRO A 323 21.33 25.75 8.36
C PRO A 323 21.35 24.37 7.71
N ALA A 324 21.80 23.34 8.43
CA ALA A 324 21.66 21.95 7.99
C ALA A 324 21.40 21.02 9.17
N ALA A 325 20.63 19.96 8.91
CA ALA A 325 20.40 18.92 9.90
C ALA A 325 21.62 18.00 9.99
N SER A 326 22.33 18.03 11.11
CA SER A 326 23.48 17.15 11.31
C SER A 326 23.04 15.73 11.68
N LEU A 327 23.87 14.73 11.33
CA LEU A 327 23.59 13.33 11.66
C LEU A 327 23.43 13.12 13.18
N ALA A 328 24.21 13.84 13.99
CA ALA A 328 24.16 13.78 15.45
C ALA A 328 22.88 14.37 16.06
N GLN A 329 22.20 15.29 15.36
CA GLN A 329 20.87 15.78 15.79
C GLN A 329 19.74 14.83 15.35
N LEU A 330 19.98 14.08 14.27
CA LEU A 330 19.01 13.16 13.69
C LEU A 330 19.00 11.80 14.40
N PHE A 331 20.15 11.37 14.94
CA PHE A 331 20.34 10.17 15.76
C PHE A 331 20.80 10.52 17.19
N GLY A 332 21.00 9.52 18.05
CA GLY A 332 21.63 9.75 19.36
C GLY A 332 20.70 10.39 20.38
N GLU A 333 20.91 11.67 20.72
CA GLU A 333 20.21 12.36 21.82
C GLU A 333 18.69 12.26 21.69
N LYS A 334 18.18 12.47 20.48
CA LYS A 334 16.75 12.37 20.18
C LYS A 334 16.20 10.96 20.37
N THR A 335 16.98 9.95 20.04
CA THR A 335 16.60 8.54 20.28
C THR A 335 16.50 8.29 21.77
N SER A 336 17.51 8.69 22.55
CA SER A 336 17.53 8.48 24.00
C SER A 336 16.37 9.19 24.70
N GLN A 337 16.09 10.45 24.32
CA GLN A 337 14.97 11.20 24.89
C GLN A 337 13.63 10.50 24.60
N ARG A 338 13.34 10.18 23.35
CA ARG A 338 12.06 9.57 22.96
C ARG A 338 11.90 8.14 23.49
N LEU A 339 12.99 7.40 23.60
CA LEU A 339 12.93 6.07 24.21
C LEU A 339 12.61 6.15 25.70
N ASN A 340 13.14 7.17 26.41
CA ASN A 340 12.76 7.41 27.80
C ASN A 340 11.27 7.73 27.93
N ASP A 341 10.73 8.59 27.06
CA ASP A 341 9.29 8.91 27.05
C ASP A 341 8.45 7.64 26.85
N PHE A 342 8.80 6.81 25.88
CA PHE A 342 8.13 5.51 25.65
C PHE A 342 8.21 4.58 26.86
N CYS A 343 9.39 4.46 27.48
CA CYS A 343 9.57 3.61 28.66
C CYS A 343 8.75 4.10 29.85
N GLN A 344 8.64 5.42 30.05
CA GLN A 344 7.79 6.01 31.09
C GLN A 344 6.31 5.71 30.82
N ASP A 345 5.85 5.89 29.57
CA ASP A 345 4.45 5.64 29.19
C ASP A 345 4.05 4.16 29.33
N ARG A 346 4.99 3.23 29.12
CA ARG A 346 4.74 1.77 29.19
C ARG A 346 5.12 1.12 30.52
N ASP A 347 5.65 1.89 31.47
CA ASP A 347 6.23 1.39 32.73
C ASP A 347 7.30 0.32 32.51
N PHE A 348 8.17 0.55 31.52
CA PHE A 348 9.30 -0.32 31.20
C PHE A 348 10.60 0.27 31.74
N SER A 349 11.47 -0.59 32.27
CA SER A 349 12.85 -0.21 32.56
C SER A 349 13.75 -0.44 31.34
N LEU A 350 14.59 0.54 31.03
CA LEU A 350 15.61 0.45 29.98
C LEU A 350 16.61 -0.69 30.20
N THR A 351 16.87 -1.04 31.46
CA THR A 351 17.84 -2.06 31.86
C THR A 351 17.23 -3.45 31.92
N THR A 352 15.91 -3.58 31.81
CA THR A 352 15.25 -4.89 31.81
C THR A 352 15.75 -5.71 30.63
N THR A 353 16.22 -6.92 30.91
CA THR A 353 16.60 -7.87 29.88
C THR A 353 15.36 -8.55 29.31
N TRP A 354 15.17 -8.42 28.01
CA TRP A 354 14.11 -9.08 27.27
C TRP A 354 14.63 -10.37 26.63
N CYS A 355 13.79 -11.40 26.61
CA CYS A 355 14.03 -12.64 25.88
C CYS A 355 13.28 -12.58 24.54
N TYR A 356 14.00 -12.24 23.47
CA TYR A 356 13.47 -12.18 22.11
C TYR A 356 13.54 -13.55 21.43
N ASN A 357 12.40 -14.03 20.92
CA ASN A 357 12.20 -15.31 20.25
C ASN A 357 12.87 -16.50 20.95
N ASN A 358 12.83 -16.53 22.30
CA ASN A 358 13.39 -17.56 23.17
C ASN A 358 14.91 -17.80 23.08
N GLN A 359 15.65 -16.99 22.32
CA GLN A 359 17.07 -17.24 22.02
C GLN A 359 17.96 -16.05 22.31
N TYR A 360 17.43 -14.83 22.20
CA TYR A 360 18.23 -13.61 22.22
C TYR A 360 17.90 -12.77 23.45
N HIS A 361 18.90 -12.48 24.28
CA HIS A 361 18.71 -11.79 25.56
C HIS A 361 19.42 -10.45 25.55
N ILE A 362 18.65 -9.36 25.59
CA ILE A 362 19.20 -8.01 25.53
C ILE A 362 18.23 -6.98 26.14
N SER A 363 18.75 -5.87 26.62
CA SER A 363 17.97 -4.73 27.12
C SER A 363 17.85 -3.61 26.07
N LEU A 364 16.84 -2.76 26.22
CA LEU A 364 16.68 -1.56 25.36
C LEU A 364 17.91 -0.64 25.45
N GLN A 365 18.52 -0.52 26.64
CA GLN A 365 19.75 0.25 26.84
C GLN A 365 20.92 -0.31 26.00
N GLN A 366 21.07 -1.63 25.95
CA GLN A 366 22.10 -2.28 25.14
C GLN A 366 21.84 -2.08 23.65
N LEU A 367 20.58 -2.17 23.18
CA LEU A 367 20.25 -1.87 21.77
C LEU A 367 20.74 -0.47 21.36
N VAL A 368 20.51 0.54 22.20
CA VAL A 368 20.97 1.92 21.96
C VAL A 368 22.50 1.99 21.97
N THR A 369 23.14 1.43 22.99
CA THR A 369 24.59 1.52 23.19
C THR A 369 25.35 0.83 22.07
N ASP A 370 24.95 -0.39 21.70
CA ASP A 370 25.63 -1.17 20.66
C ASP A 370 25.44 -0.52 19.28
N SER A 371 24.22 -0.06 18.96
CA SER A 371 23.99 0.61 17.67
C SER A 371 24.74 1.93 17.55
N GLN A 372 24.92 2.69 18.64
CA GLN A 372 25.71 3.93 18.62
C GLN A 372 27.16 3.72 18.18
N GLN A 373 27.77 2.57 18.50
CA GLN A 373 29.16 2.26 18.14
C GLN A 373 29.37 2.14 16.63
N TYR A 374 28.34 1.78 15.89
CA TYR A 374 28.39 1.54 14.44
C TYR A 374 27.72 2.64 13.62
N LEU A 375 27.33 3.75 14.25
CA LEU A 375 26.83 4.90 13.51
C LEU A 375 27.96 5.54 12.66
N PRO A 376 27.64 6.03 11.45
CA PRO A 376 28.62 6.73 10.63
C PRO A 376 29.18 7.98 11.33
N ASN A 377 30.45 8.32 11.03
CA ASN A 377 31.09 9.52 11.61
C ASN A 377 30.28 10.79 11.28
N PRO A 378 29.94 11.63 12.28
CA PRO A 378 29.12 12.83 12.06
C PRO A 378 29.76 13.90 11.16
N ALA A 379 31.07 13.86 10.89
CA ALA A 379 31.78 14.84 10.07
C ALA A 379 31.58 14.64 8.55
N ALA A 380 30.33 14.60 8.08
CA ALA A 380 30.04 14.63 6.64
C ALA A 380 29.56 16.01 6.20
N VAL A 381 29.78 16.28 4.92
CA VAL A 381 29.28 17.49 4.27
C VAL A 381 27.78 17.37 4.10
N ALA A 382 27.02 18.37 4.55
CA ALA A 382 25.60 18.39 4.31
C ALA A 382 25.31 18.71 2.84
N THR A 383 24.29 18.05 2.31
CA THR A 383 23.84 18.17 0.93
C THR A 383 22.33 18.34 0.94
N ILE A 384 21.70 18.47 -0.22
CA ILE A 384 20.24 18.38 -0.25
C ILE A 384 19.80 17.07 0.39
N MET A 385 18.80 17.15 1.26
CA MET A 385 18.25 16.01 2.00
C MET A 385 16.72 16.09 1.93
N HIS A 386 16.09 14.96 1.67
CA HIS A 386 14.64 14.80 1.76
C HIS A 386 14.18 14.79 3.22
N GLY A 387 14.87 14.05 4.10
CA GLY A 387 14.64 13.97 5.55
C GLY A 387 13.53 13.00 5.97
N ASP A 388 12.87 12.35 5.02
CA ASP A 388 11.88 11.29 5.24
C ASP A 388 11.76 10.35 4.03
N PHE A 389 12.90 9.96 3.45
CA PHE A 389 12.98 9.19 2.21
C PHE A 389 12.68 7.69 2.40
N CYS A 390 11.52 7.36 2.97
CA CYS A 390 11.01 5.99 3.07
C CYS A 390 10.04 5.68 1.91
N PHE A 391 9.72 4.40 1.70
CA PHE A 391 8.93 3.95 0.55
C PHE A 391 7.54 4.60 0.42
N SER A 392 6.90 4.97 1.53
CA SER A 392 5.60 5.66 1.50
C SER A 392 5.65 7.05 0.86
N ASN A 393 6.85 7.63 0.75
CA ASN A 393 7.11 8.95 0.22
C ASN A 393 7.78 8.90 -1.16
N ILE A 394 7.83 7.71 -1.77
CA ILE A 394 8.44 7.47 -3.08
C ILE A 394 7.41 6.81 -3.98
N LEU A 395 7.03 7.49 -5.06
CA LEU A 395 6.21 6.94 -6.14
C LEU A 395 7.11 6.41 -7.25
N TYR A 396 6.69 5.35 -7.93
CA TYR A 396 7.46 4.74 -9.03
C TYR A 396 6.70 4.77 -10.35
N ASP A 397 7.40 5.23 -11.39
CA ASP A 397 6.93 5.19 -12.77
C ASP A 397 7.62 4.04 -13.52
N PHE A 398 6.87 2.96 -13.77
CA PHE A 398 7.35 1.79 -14.52
C PHE A 398 7.68 2.11 -15.98
N ARG A 399 7.07 3.15 -16.57
CA ARG A 399 7.28 3.49 -17.99
C ARG A 399 8.64 4.13 -18.20
N THR A 400 9.07 4.99 -17.28
CA THR A 400 10.35 5.69 -17.37
C THR A 400 11.44 5.12 -16.45
N ASN A 401 11.09 4.16 -15.59
CA ASN A 401 11.94 3.61 -14.52
C ASN A 401 12.49 4.70 -13.58
N ARG A 402 11.64 5.66 -13.23
CA ARG A 402 12.00 6.79 -12.37
C ARG A 402 11.18 6.79 -11.10
N ILE A 403 11.79 7.35 -10.06
CA ILE A 403 11.08 7.66 -8.82
C ILE A 403 10.63 9.12 -8.81
N LYS A 404 9.55 9.37 -8.06
CA LYS A 404 9.04 10.69 -7.72
C LYS A 404 8.85 10.78 -6.21
N THR A 405 9.45 11.75 -5.57
CA THR A 405 9.46 11.93 -4.12
C THR A 405 8.47 13.00 -3.70
N ILE A 406 7.83 12.77 -2.56
CA ILE A 406 6.83 13.64 -1.95
C ILE A 406 7.08 13.70 -0.44
N ASP A 407 6.47 14.67 0.23
CA ASP A 407 6.54 14.80 1.69
C ASP A 407 7.98 14.89 2.25
N PRO A 408 8.82 15.84 1.76
CA PRO A 408 10.12 16.12 2.38
C PRO A 408 9.94 16.65 3.81
N ARG A 409 11.01 16.69 4.60
CA ARG A 409 10.99 17.29 5.93
C ARG A 409 11.15 18.81 5.87
N GLY A 410 12.06 19.31 5.03
CA GLY A 410 12.28 20.75 4.81
C GLY A 410 12.77 21.54 6.03
N MET A 411 13.12 20.88 7.14
CA MET A 411 13.54 21.53 8.39
C MET A 411 14.49 20.66 9.20
N THR A 412 15.26 21.29 10.07
CA THR A 412 16.08 20.64 11.10
C THR A 412 15.22 20.19 12.29
N PRO A 413 15.74 19.31 13.18
CA PRO A 413 15.01 18.86 14.36
C PRO A 413 14.56 19.96 15.32
N ASP A 414 15.27 21.09 15.36
CA ASP A 414 14.95 22.30 16.14
C ASP A 414 13.92 23.22 15.45
N GLY A 415 13.45 22.87 14.26
CA GLY A 415 12.40 23.60 13.53
C GLY A 415 12.91 24.67 12.57
N THR A 416 14.23 24.78 12.38
CA THR A 416 14.83 25.71 11.41
C THR A 416 14.62 25.18 9.99
N MET A 417 14.02 25.99 9.10
CA MET A 417 13.81 25.58 7.70
C MET A 417 15.14 25.39 6.98
N THR A 418 15.26 24.28 6.24
CA THR A 418 16.45 23.98 5.44
C THR A 418 16.16 22.95 4.35
N LEU A 419 16.92 23.02 3.27
CA LEU A 419 17.00 21.96 2.27
C LEU A 419 18.11 20.95 2.58
N PHE A 420 19.01 21.30 3.50
CA PHE A 420 20.30 20.65 3.66
C PHE A 420 20.35 19.78 4.91
N GLY A 421 21.02 18.65 4.78
CA GLY A 421 21.28 17.73 5.88
C GLY A 421 22.21 16.61 5.45
N ASP A 422 22.34 15.62 6.33
CA ASP A 422 23.18 14.46 6.06
C ASP A 422 22.43 13.40 5.23
N ILE A 423 22.89 13.15 4.00
CA ILE A 423 22.28 12.19 3.07
C ILE A 423 22.19 10.77 3.63
N ARG A 424 23.07 10.42 4.58
CA ARG A 424 23.05 9.08 5.21
C ARG A 424 21.78 8.87 6.02
N TYR A 425 21.12 9.94 6.48
CA TYR A 425 19.82 9.83 7.11
C TYR A 425 18.71 9.47 6.12
N ASP A 426 18.73 9.97 4.88
CA ASP A 426 17.80 9.52 3.84
C ASP A 426 18.07 8.08 3.43
N LEU A 427 19.33 7.68 3.37
CA LEU A 427 19.69 6.29 3.15
C LEU A 427 19.20 5.38 4.30
N ALA A 428 19.28 5.85 5.55
CA ALA A 428 18.67 5.17 6.68
C ALA A 428 17.15 5.09 6.52
N LYS A 429 16.47 6.15 6.05
CA LYS A 429 15.03 6.12 5.79
C LYS A 429 14.63 5.19 4.63
N LEU A 430 15.47 5.05 3.62
CA LEU A 430 15.26 4.06 2.56
C LEU A 430 15.44 2.63 3.11
N SER A 431 16.51 2.42 3.87
CA SER A 431 16.80 1.15 4.55
C SER A 431 15.73 0.79 5.58
N HIS A 432 15.00 1.76 6.14
CA HIS A 432 13.88 1.58 7.05
C HIS A 432 12.74 0.77 6.43
N SER A 433 12.47 1.03 5.16
CA SER A 433 11.52 0.26 4.37
C SER A 433 12.08 -1.12 4.00
N ILE A 434 13.30 -1.17 3.47
CA ILE A 434 13.86 -2.40 2.86
C ILE A 434 14.36 -3.42 3.90
N LEU A 435 15.27 -2.99 4.79
CA LEU A 435 15.87 -3.86 5.82
C LEU A 435 15.03 -3.84 7.11
N GLY A 436 14.51 -2.66 7.43
CA GLY A 436 13.65 -2.43 8.59
C GLY A 436 12.28 -3.10 8.46
N LEU A 437 11.80 -3.34 7.23
CA LEU A 437 10.44 -3.85 6.96
C LEU A 437 9.35 -3.01 7.64
N TYR A 438 9.59 -1.71 7.76
CA TYR A 438 8.65 -0.78 8.37
C TYR A 438 7.28 -0.83 7.72
N ASP A 439 7.22 -0.82 6.38
CA ASP A 439 5.97 -0.80 5.63
C ASP A 439 5.13 -2.06 5.84
N TRP A 440 5.77 -3.21 6.10
CA TRP A 440 5.10 -4.45 6.48
C TRP A 440 4.43 -4.32 7.86
N ILE A 441 5.10 -3.68 8.82
CA ILE A 441 4.53 -3.42 10.14
C ILE A 441 3.35 -2.43 10.02
N ILE A 442 3.49 -1.36 9.22
CA ILE A 442 2.39 -0.40 9.00
C ILE A 442 1.19 -1.04 8.29
N ALA A 443 1.43 -1.98 7.37
CA ALA A 443 0.37 -2.74 6.71
C ALA A 443 -0.31 -3.77 7.63
N GLY A 444 0.24 -4.04 8.82
CA GLY A 444 -0.28 -5.05 9.75
C GLY A 444 0.21 -6.47 9.46
N TYR A 445 1.26 -6.64 8.66
CA TYR A 445 1.76 -7.93 8.21
C TYR A 445 2.79 -8.53 9.20
N TYR A 446 2.41 -8.58 10.48
CA TYR A 446 3.28 -9.05 11.56
C TYR A 446 2.49 -9.81 12.63
N HIS A 447 3.21 -10.61 13.41
CA HIS A 447 2.75 -11.16 14.67
C HIS A 447 3.65 -10.66 15.79
N VAL A 448 3.05 -10.17 16.87
CA VAL A 448 3.76 -9.76 18.08
C VAL A 448 2.98 -10.21 19.30
N ASP A 449 3.70 -10.76 20.27
CA ASP A 449 3.25 -11.05 21.62
C ASP A 449 4.35 -10.65 22.61
N ILE A 450 4.00 -9.86 23.61
CA ILE A 450 4.91 -9.40 24.66
C ILE A 450 4.32 -9.76 26.01
N SER A 451 4.99 -10.64 26.75
CA SER A 451 4.55 -11.11 28.08
C SER A 451 5.76 -11.46 28.95
N ASP A 452 5.76 -11.07 30.21
CA ASP A 452 6.80 -11.42 31.21
C ASP A 452 8.25 -11.22 30.73
N ASN A 453 8.53 -10.06 30.12
CA ASN A 453 9.82 -9.72 29.50
C ASN A 453 10.24 -10.68 28.36
N ARG A 454 9.29 -11.37 27.74
CA ARG A 454 9.49 -12.19 26.54
C ARG A 454 8.82 -11.52 25.36
N ILE A 455 9.49 -11.57 24.21
CA ILE A 455 9.00 -11.03 22.95
C ILE A 455 8.95 -12.18 21.96
N THR A 456 7.75 -12.49 21.46
CA THR A 456 7.56 -13.34 20.29
C THR A 456 7.21 -12.43 19.12
N PHE A 457 8.03 -12.43 18.07
CA PHE A 457 7.85 -11.54 16.94
C PHE A 457 8.22 -12.21 15.62
N ASP A 458 7.35 -11.99 14.64
CA ASP A 458 7.53 -12.45 13.27
C ASP A 458 6.92 -11.44 12.28
N ILE A 459 7.56 -11.29 11.13
CA ILE A 459 7.03 -10.50 10.00
C ILE A 459 6.74 -11.48 8.88
N ALA A 460 5.47 -11.55 8.49
CA ALA A 460 5.07 -12.43 7.40
C ALA A 460 5.82 -12.02 6.11
N GLY A 461 6.19 -12.97 5.26
CA GLY A 461 6.83 -12.66 3.98
C GLY A 461 8.30 -12.21 4.05
N PHE A 462 8.95 -12.23 5.22
CA PHE A 462 10.38 -11.91 5.40
C PHE A 462 11.28 -12.59 4.34
N GLU A 463 11.03 -13.87 4.07
CA GLU A 463 11.84 -14.68 3.14
C GLU A 463 11.77 -14.18 1.69
N GLN A 464 10.64 -13.61 1.27
CA GLN A 464 10.40 -13.18 -0.11
C GLN A 464 11.28 -12.00 -0.53
N HIS A 465 11.90 -11.30 0.43
CA HIS A 465 12.70 -10.10 0.16
C HIS A 465 14.15 -10.21 0.56
N GLN A 466 14.63 -11.38 1.00
CA GLN A 466 16.04 -11.57 1.36
C GLN A 466 16.98 -11.20 0.20
N GLU A 467 16.64 -11.59 -1.04
CA GLU A 467 17.42 -11.21 -2.21
C GLU A 467 17.44 -9.68 -2.42
N ASN A 468 16.29 -9.02 -2.30
CA ASN A 468 16.19 -7.56 -2.45
C ASN A 468 16.97 -6.82 -1.36
N GLN A 469 16.97 -7.33 -0.13
CA GLN A 469 17.74 -6.78 0.99
C GLN A 469 19.25 -6.91 0.75
N GLN A 470 19.69 -8.07 0.24
CA GLN A 470 21.08 -8.30 -0.11
C GLN A 470 21.54 -7.37 -1.25
N ILE A 471 20.73 -7.25 -2.32
CA ILE A 471 20.97 -6.33 -3.42
C ILE A 471 21.11 -4.89 -2.91
N PHE A 472 20.23 -4.47 -1.99
CA PHE A 472 20.29 -3.15 -1.40
C PHE A 472 21.59 -2.92 -0.63
N ILE A 473 21.98 -3.85 0.25
CA ILE A 473 23.21 -3.76 1.03
C ILE A 473 24.44 -3.64 0.11
N GLU A 474 24.53 -4.48 -0.93
CA GLU A 474 25.63 -4.45 -1.89
C GLU A 474 25.74 -3.10 -2.60
N LEU A 475 24.64 -2.63 -3.20
CA LEU A 475 24.62 -1.36 -3.92
C LEU A 475 24.94 -0.16 -3.03
N VAL A 476 24.52 -0.20 -1.78
CA VAL A 476 24.78 0.86 -0.80
C VAL A 476 26.23 0.84 -0.34
N ASN A 477 26.79 -0.34 -0.10
CA ASN A 477 28.21 -0.47 0.22
C ASN A 477 29.08 0.07 -0.93
N ASP A 478 28.78 -0.32 -2.17
CA ASP A 478 29.54 0.09 -3.35
C ASP A 478 29.47 1.61 -3.60
N LYS A 479 28.31 2.24 -3.42
CA LYS A 479 28.09 3.65 -3.78
C LYS A 479 28.34 4.63 -2.63
N PHE A 480 28.10 4.22 -1.39
CA PHE A 480 28.13 5.10 -0.21
C PHE A 480 29.12 4.65 0.86
N ASN A 481 29.81 3.52 0.65
CA ASN A 481 30.78 2.95 1.60
C ASN A 481 30.18 2.75 3.00
N LEU A 482 28.94 2.24 3.04
CA LEU A 482 28.22 1.91 4.26
C LEU A 482 27.93 0.42 4.30
N SER A 483 28.45 -0.22 5.35
CA SER A 483 28.26 -1.65 5.57
C SER A 483 26.84 -1.99 6.04
N ALA A 484 26.49 -3.28 5.97
CA ALA A 484 25.25 -3.78 6.57
C ALA A 484 25.13 -3.40 8.06
N VAL A 485 26.24 -3.49 8.81
CA VAL A 485 26.28 -3.13 10.24
C VAL A 485 25.90 -1.66 10.44
N ASN A 486 26.42 -0.75 9.61
CA ASN A 486 26.07 0.67 9.70
C ASN A 486 24.57 0.91 9.41
N LEU A 487 24.02 0.20 8.42
CA LEU A 487 22.61 0.31 8.07
C LEU A 487 21.70 -0.18 9.21
N TYR A 488 21.98 -1.37 9.77
CA TYR A 488 21.21 -1.90 10.90
C TYR A 488 21.32 -1.02 12.15
N ALA A 489 22.50 -0.48 12.44
CA ALA A 489 22.71 0.46 13.53
C ALA A 489 21.82 1.71 13.41
N MET A 490 21.78 2.32 12.22
CA MET A 490 20.87 3.44 11.95
C MET A 490 19.40 3.03 12.07
N GLN A 491 19.02 1.81 11.66
CA GLN A 491 17.64 1.34 11.83
C GLN A 491 17.24 1.20 13.28
N ILE A 492 18.07 0.60 14.12
CA ILE A 492 17.79 0.44 15.55
C ILE A 492 17.49 1.81 16.16
N GLN A 493 18.31 2.83 15.86
CA GLN A 493 18.07 4.19 16.31
C GLN A 493 16.74 4.76 15.79
N LEU A 494 16.42 4.59 14.50
CA LEU A 494 15.14 5.05 13.94
C LEU A 494 13.95 4.39 14.63
N PHE A 495 13.93 3.06 14.75
CA PHE A 495 12.82 2.30 15.33
C PHE A 495 12.58 2.67 16.79
N LEU A 496 13.63 2.80 17.60
CA LEU A 496 13.51 3.23 18.99
C LEU A 496 13.03 4.68 19.11
N SER A 497 13.53 5.58 18.24
CA SER A 497 13.17 7.00 18.26
C SER A 497 11.73 7.29 17.81
N MET A 498 11.04 6.35 17.18
CA MET A 498 9.68 6.57 16.69
C MET A 498 8.60 5.94 17.55
N LEU A 499 8.95 5.15 18.57
CA LEU A 499 7.96 4.47 19.42
C LEU A 499 6.91 5.43 20.00
N PRO A 500 7.25 6.60 20.57
CA PRO A 500 6.23 7.52 21.08
C PRO A 500 5.30 8.09 20.00
N LEU A 501 5.75 8.12 18.74
CA LEU A 501 4.96 8.65 17.62
C LEU A 501 3.87 7.68 17.14
N HIS A 502 3.90 6.44 17.63
CA HIS A 502 2.95 5.37 17.28
C HIS A 502 2.09 4.94 18.48
N ALA A 503 1.91 5.83 19.47
CA ALA A 503 1.07 5.57 20.64
C ALA A 503 -0.43 5.39 20.31
N ASP A 504 -0.84 5.72 19.08
CA ASP A 504 -2.21 5.53 18.58
C ASP A 504 -2.60 4.04 18.42
N ASP A 505 -1.61 3.16 18.27
CA ASP A 505 -1.79 1.73 18.10
C ASP A 505 -0.76 0.98 18.96
N PRO A 506 -1.09 0.64 20.23
CA PRO A 506 -0.16 -0.01 21.15
C PRO A 506 0.41 -1.32 20.60
N ARG A 507 -0.36 -2.08 19.83
CA ARG A 507 0.09 -3.34 19.23
C ARG A 507 1.11 -3.10 18.13
N ARG A 508 0.92 -2.06 17.32
CA ARG A 508 1.91 -1.62 16.34
C ARG A 508 3.16 -1.10 17.03
N GLN A 509 3.01 -0.33 18.10
CA GLN A 509 4.12 0.14 18.92
C GLN A 509 4.96 -1.03 19.45
N ASP A 510 4.31 -2.09 19.95
CA ASP A 510 4.96 -3.32 20.41
C ASP A 510 5.74 -4.01 19.28
N ALA A 511 5.16 -4.09 18.07
CA ALA A 511 5.83 -4.64 16.91
C ALA A 511 7.04 -3.82 16.46
N LEU A 512 6.95 -2.49 16.49
CA LEU A 512 8.06 -1.59 16.19
C LEU A 512 9.20 -1.75 17.20
N MET A 513 8.87 -1.89 18.49
CA MET A 513 9.85 -2.20 19.54
C MET A 513 10.50 -3.56 19.28
N ALA A 514 9.70 -4.63 19.09
CA ALA A 514 10.20 -5.97 18.83
C ALA A 514 11.10 -6.04 17.59
N ASN A 515 10.78 -5.27 16.55
CA ASN A 515 11.60 -5.20 15.34
C ASN A 515 12.99 -4.59 15.59
N ALA A 516 13.16 -3.71 16.58
CA ALA A 516 14.48 -3.22 16.98
C ALA A 516 15.38 -4.35 17.51
N PHE A 517 14.80 -5.33 18.22
CA PHE A 517 15.52 -6.54 18.66
C PHE A 517 15.92 -7.41 17.48
N ARG A 518 15.01 -7.62 16.50
CA ARG A 518 15.32 -8.33 15.24
C ARG A 518 16.51 -7.69 14.53
N LEU A 519 16.48 -6.37 14.36
CA LEU A 519 17.52 -5.62 13.66
C LEU A 519 18.87 -5.69 14.37
N HIS A 520 18.87 -5.68 15.70
CA HIS A 520 20.09 -5.85 16.47
C HIS A 520 20.65 -7.27 16.37
N GLN A 521 19.81 -8.30 16.45
CA GLN A 521 20.24 -9.68 16.21
C GLN A 521 20.90 -9.84 14.83
N LEU A 522 20.33 -9.23 13.79
CA LEU A 522 20.92 -9.20 12.45
C LEU A 522 22.22 -8.42 12.41
N MET A 523 22.31 -7.26 13.08
CA MET A 523 23.52 -6.46 13.17
C MET A 523 24.68 -7.27 13.78
N VAL A 524 24.44 -7.97 14.89
CA VAL A 524 25.46 -8.79 15.57
C VAL A 524 25.92 -9.94 14.67
N ALA A 525 24.99 -10.59 13.95
CA ALA A 525 25.34 -11.66 13.01
C ALA A 525 26.26 -11.21 11.86
N GLN A 526 26.31 -9.90 11.54
CA GLN A 526 27.22 -9.34 10.53
C GLN A 526 28.60 -8.96 11.10
N THR A 527 28.76 -8.96 12.43
CA THR A 527 30.03 -8.60 13.11
C THR A 527 30.86 -9.82 13.53
N LEU A 528 30.26 -11.01 13.47
CA LEU A 528 30.89 -12.32 13.69
C LEU A 528 31.43 -12.86 12.37
#